data_AF-A0A9W9FKM3-F1
#
_entry.id   AF-A0A9W9FKM3-F1
#
_cell.length_a   1.000
_cell.length_b   1.000
_cell.length_c   1.000
_cell.angle_alpha   90.00
_cell.angle_beta   90.00
_cell.angle_gamma   90.00
#
_symmetry.space_group_name_H-M   'P 1'
#
loop_
_entity.id
_entity.type
_entity.pdbx_description
1 polymer ?
#
loop_
_entity_poly.entity_id
_entity_poly.type
_entity_poly.pdbx_seq_one_letter_code
_entity_poly.pdbx_strand_id
1 'polypeptide(L)'
;MSAYAKSVTPDTSAVPGDPRTAKSRVLETGAAMVQDFTPVKQICAHLNAFHIYAEDPTRCVEANHYCTHLTEDTRQCLIYDSPKTNARLIGIEYMVSPRVFATLPADERRLWHTHEFEVKSGMLIMPAPTGVPTAAWEAAETAEMEDIAPIYGKTYHFWQVDRGDPVPMGPPQLMGSFTSAESVDVARPGGGLKALLGDRDERFGVDHGRKAKKREGIGAVEKHPGRSCPRDLWPSNLQASKQLQPRYPMEHLFRSALRHSSASAIARLALNGAGVFCACTLVWEHLVTVQLSEGPSMYPTFSPRGDYLLISRIHRNGHGIGVGDVVRFNHPTFLGVHGAKRVLGMPGDFVCRDQPFSMEVGKEPDMIQVPEGHVFLAGDNLPWSRDSRNYGPVPMGLINGKIVARVWPPSKMEWVRNTMQPAQLDV
;
A
#
# COMPACT_ATOMS: atom_id res chain seq x y z
N MET A 1 -33.98 33.64 15.38
CA MET A 1 -32.88 32.78 15.87
C MET A 1 -32.34 31.97 14.69
N SER A 2 -31.32 32.47 14.01
CA SER A 2 -30.43 31.67 13.15
C SER A 2 -29.27 32.57 12.75
N ALA A 3 -28.12 32.35 13.38
CA ALA A 3 -26.87 33.01 13.02
C ALA A 3 -25.71 32.10 13.44
N TYR A 4 -24.67 32.08 12.61
CA TYR A 4 -23.39 31.37 12.76
C TYR A 4 -23.28 29.95 12.20
N ALA A 5 -23.50 29.82 10.89
CA ALA A 5 -22.65 28.98 10.06
C ALA A 5 -21.68 29.90 9.31
N LYS A 6 -20.61 30.35 9.98
CA LYS A 6 -19.47 30.95 9.26
C LYS A 6 -18.79 29.82 8.50
N SER A 7 -18.94 29.83 7.17
CA SER A 7 -18.16 28.99 6.27
C SER A 7 -16.68 29.27 6.50
N VAL A 8 -15.98 28.34 7.14
CA VAL A 8 -14.52 28.34 7.14
C VAL A 8 -14.11 27.96 5.73
N THR A 9 -13.79 28.95 4.91
CA THR A 9 -13.06 28.73 3.66
C THR A 9 -11.76 28.01 4.03
N PRO A 10 -11.46 26.83 3.46
CA PRO A 10 -10.16 26.20 3.64
C PRO A 10 -9.11 27.17 3.11
N ASP A 11 -8.04 27.38 3.87
CA ASP A 11 -6.92 28.21 3.45
C ASP A 11 -6.16 27.48 2.34
N THR A 12 -6.69 27.52 1.11
CA THR A 12 -6.11 26.91 -0.09
C THR A 12 -4.96 27.75 -0.65
N SER A 13 -4.51 28.80 0.05
CA SER A 13 -3.59 29.80 -0.51
C SER A 13 -2.20 29.26 -0.87
N ALA A 14 -1.83 28.06 -0.39
CA ALA A 14 -0.48 27.50 -0.53
C ALA A 14 -0.33 26.31 -1.50
N VAL A 15 -1.41 25.79 -2.10
CA VAL A 15 -1.33 24.64 -3.04
C VAL A 15 -1.75 25.10 -4.45
N PRO A 16 -0.92 24.89 -5.50
CA PRO A 16 -1.25 25.26 -6.87
C PRO A 16 -2.48 24.54 -7.41
N GLY A 17 -3.23 25.25 -8.24
CA GLY A 17 -4.37 24.72 -9.00
C GLY A 17 -5.71 25.37 -8.62
N ASP A 18 -6.73 25.10 -9.44
CA ASP A 18 -8.08 25.58 -9.18
C ASP A 18 -8.74 24.79 -8.03
N PRO A 19 -9.66 25.41 -7.27
CA PRO A 19 -10.45 24.71 -6.27
C PRO A 19 -11.22 23.51 -6.88
N ARG A 20 -11.44 22.47 -6.07
CA ARG A 20 -12.24 21.30 -6.48
C ARG A 20 -13.59 21.71 -7.07
N THR A 21 -13.82 21.33 -8.33
CA THR A 21 -15.06 21.62 -9.07
C THR A 21 -16.28 20.93 -8.46
N ALA A 22 -17.48 21.45 -8.73
CA ALA A 22 -18.73 20.83 -8.27
C ALA A 22 -18.86 19.37 -8.74
N LYS A 23 -18.42 19.09 -9.98
CA LYS A 23 -18.35 17.72 -10.53
C LYS A 23 -17.47 16.82 -9.67
N SER A 24 -16.25 17.27 -9.31
CA SER A 24 -15.32 16.47 -8.50
C SER A 24 -15.91 16.15 -7.13
N ARG A 25 -16.54 17.14 -6.49
CA ARG A 25 -17.21 16.96 -5.19
C ARG A 25 -18.32 15.91 -5.27
N VAL A 26 -19.17 15.95 -6.31
CA VAL A 26 -20.26 14.97 -6.49
C VAL A 26 -19.70 13.57 -6.73
N LEU A 27 -18.68 13.44 -7.59
CA LEU A 27 -18.03 12.15 -7.87
C LEU A 27 -17.35 11.57 -6.62
N GLU A 28 -16.65 12.40 -5.84
CA GLU A 28 -16.00 12.01 -4.58
C GLU A 28 -17.03 11.56 -3.54
N THR A 29 -18.15 12.28 -3.39
CA THR A 29 -19.25 11.86 -2.49
C THR A 29 -19.82 10.51 -2.92
N GLY A 30 -20.08 10.32 -4.21
CA GLY A 30 -20.56 9.04 -4.73
C GLY A 30 -19.56 7.90 -4.50
N ALA A 31 -18.27 8.14 -4.76
CA ALA A 31 -17.20 7.18 -4.49
C ALA A 31 -17.09 6.84 -3.00
N ALA A 32 -17.21 7.84 -2.11
CA ALA A 32 -17.13 7.64 -0.66
C ALA A 32 -18.27 6.78 -0.09
N MET A 33 -19.42 6.72 -0.78
CA MET A 33 -20.54 5.85 -0.39
C MET A 33 -20.34 4.38 -0.76
N VAL A 34 -19.51 4.08 -1.77
CA VAL A 34 -19.34 2.72 -2.31
C VAL A 34 -17.97 2.12 -2.03
N GLN A 35 -16.93 2.94 -1.85
CA GLN A 35 -15.57 2.48 -1.59
C GLN A 35 -15.36 2.19 -0.11
N ASP A 36 -14.69 1.07 0.18
CA ASP A 36 -14.31 0.73 1.55
C ASP A 36 -12.89 1.22 1.86
N PHE A 37 -12.81 2.26 2.67
CA PHE A 37 -11.54 2.81 3.18
C PHE A 37 -11.05 2.11 4.45
N THR A 38 -11.21 0.78 4.54
CA THR A 38 -10.86 0.02 5.76
C THR A 38 -9.49 0.38 6.32
N PRO A 39 -8.39 0.45 5.52
CA PRO A 39 -7.07 0.76 6.08
C PRO A 39 -6.99 2.17 6.69
N VAL A 40 -7.63 3.17 6.07
CA VAL A 40 -7.64 4.55 6.57
C VAL A 40 -8.50 4.68 7.83
N LYS A 41 -9.59 3.92 7.91
CA LYS A 41 -10.46 3.85 9.10
C LYS A 41 -9.78 3.21 10.33
N GLN A 42 -8.60 2.59 10.18
CA GLN A 42 -7.80 2.05 11.29
C GLN A 42 -6.87 3.09 11.93
N ILE A 43 -6.87 4.35 11.48
CA ILE A 43 -6.15 5.43 12.17
C ILE A 43 -6.79 5.63 13.54
N CYS A 44 -6.01 5.43 14.60
CA CYS A 44 -6.48 5.39 15.99
C CYS A 44 -5.90 6.52 16.86
N ALA A 45 -4.86 7.21 16.42
CA ALA A 45 -4.21 8.28 17.19
C ALA A 45 -3.84 9.48 16.32
N HIS A 46 -3.97 10.67 16.89
CA HIS A 46 -3.43 11.92 16.36
C HIS A 46 -2.35 12.43 17.31
N LEU A 47 -1.10 12.50 16.82
CA LEU A 47 0.03 13.08 17.56
C LEU A 47 0.49 14.37 16.87
N ASN A 48 0.97 15.32 17.65
CA ASN A 48 1.61 16.53 17.14
C ASN A 48 3.05 16.61 17.68
N ALA A 49 4.00 16.67 16.76
CA ALA A 49 5.43 16.62 17.01
C ALA A 49 6.18 17.67 16.17
N PHE A 50 7.50 17.74 16.33
CA PHE A 50 8.37 18.53 15.46
C PHE A 50 9.49 17.67 14.91
N HIS A 51 9.64 17.69 13.59
CA HIS A 51 10.68 16.95 12.88
C HIS A 51 11.82 17.86 12.50
N ILE A 52 13.04 17.36 12.68
CA ILE A 52 14.30 18.01 12.29
C ILE A 52 14.86 17.29 11.06
N TYR A 53 15.40 18.05 10.11
CA TYR A 53 16.05 17.46 8.94
C TYR A 53 17.35 16.79 9.36
N ALA A 54 17.55 15.53 8.98
CA ALA A 54 18.79 14.84 9.29
C ALA A 54 19.99 15.55 8.67
N GLU A 55 19.86 16.06 7.44
CA GLU A 55 20.95 16.73 6.72
C GLU A 55 21.17 18.18 7.12
N ASP A 56 20.15 18.85 7.67
CA ASP A 56 20.19 20.25 8.06
C ASP A 56 19.50 20.44 9.42
N PRO A 57 20.22 20.27 10.53
CA PRO A 57 19.64 20.34 11.88
C PRO A 57 19.20 21.77 12.28
N THR A 58 19.44 22.77 11.44
CA THR A 58 18.94 24.14 11.68
C THR A 58 17.48 24.32 11.27
N ARG A 59 16.91 23.36 10.54
CA ARG A 59 15.55 23.40 10.01
C ARG A 59 14.67 22.38 10.71
N CYS A 60 13.44 22.78 11.00
CA CYS A 60 12.42 21.90 11.57
C CYS A 60 11.02 22.21 11.03
N VAL A 61 10.14 21.22 11.10
CA VAL A 61 8.77 21.26 10.59
C VAL A 61 7.83 20.68 11.66
N GLU A 62 6.73 21.36 11.95
CA GLU A 62 5.65 20.78 12.77
C GLU A 62 4.97 19.65 11.99
N ALA A 63 4.77 18.52 12.66
CA ALA A 63 4.28 17.28 12.06
C ALA A 63 3.04 16.78 12.78
N ASN A 64 1.93 16.63 12.04
CA ASN A 64 0.69 16.04 12.52
C ASN A 64 0.61 14.59 12.06
N HIS A 65 0.82 13.68 12.99
CA HIS A 65 0.82 12.24 12.76
C HIS A 65 -0.57 11.67 12.95
N TYR A 66 -1.01 10.89 11.97
CA TYR A 66 -2.23 10.10 12.03
C TYR A 66 -1.82 8.63 11.98
N CYS A 67 -1.81 8.00 13.15
CA CYS A 67 -1.17 6.71 13.36
C CYS A 67 -2.15 5.55 13.37
N THR A 68 -1.68 4.43 12.86
CA THR A 68 -2.31 3.11 12.94
C THR A 68 -1.37 2.16 13.68
N HIS A 69 -1.90 1.48 14.69
CA HIS A 69 -1.21 0.37 15.35
C HIS A 69 -1.43 -0.91 14.53
N LEU A 70 -0.39 -1.38 13.84
CA LEU A 70 -0.49 -2.63 13.07
C LEU A 70 -0.33 -3.85 13.98
N THR A 71 0.58 -3.74 14.94
CA THR A 71 0.84 -4.70 16.00
C THR A 71 1.33 -3.95 17.23
N GLU A 72 1.49 -4.63 18.36
CA GLU A 72 2.14 -4.09 19.56
C GLU A 72 3.57 -3.57 19.29
N ASP A 73 4.25 -4.12 18.27
CA ASP A 73 5.63 -3.77 17.95
C ASP A 73 5.78 -2.82 16.77
N THR A 74 4.71 -2.50 16.06
CA THR A 74 4.81 -1.77 14.80
C THR A 74 3.63 -0.85 14.61
N ARG A 75 3.96 0.43 14.44
CA ARG A 75 3.03 1.50 14.16
C ARG A 75 3.46 2.19 12.87
N GLN A 76 2.49 2.72 12.14
CA GLN A 76 2.75 3.54 10.96
C GLN A 76 1.90 4.80 11.03
N CYS A 77 2.45 5.92 10.57
CA CYS A 77 1.76 7.20 10.61
C CYS A 77 1.82 7.88 9.24
N LEU A 78 0.69 8.44 8.83
CA LEU A 78 0.64 9.47 7.78
C LEU A 78 0.92 10.82 8.44
N ILE A 79 1.82 11.61 7.85
CA ILE A 79 2.23 12.90 8.42
C ILE A 79 1.72 14.04 7.55
N TYR A 80 1.01 14.96 8.18
CA TYR A 80 0.48 16.17 7.56
C TYR A 80 1.12 17.42 8.16
N ASP A 81 1.18 18.49 7.38
CA ASP A 81 1.70 19.80 7.83
C ASP A 81 0.74 20.54 8.78
N SER A 82 -0.53 20.15 8.83
CA SER A 82 -1.54 20.70 9.72
C SER A 82 -2.64 19.67 9.98
N PRO A 83 -3.49 19.87 11.01
CA PRO A 83 -4.65 19.01 11.26
C PRO A 83 -5.91 19.45 10.49
N LYS A 84 -5.79 20.39 9.53
CA LYS A 84 -6.93 20.96 8.80
C LYS A 84 -7.36 20.05 7.65
N THR A 85 -8.58 20.25 7.15
CA THR A 85 -9.17 19.43 6.07
C THR A 85 -8.43 19.50 4.73
N ASN A 86 -7.61 20.52 4.50
CA ASN A 86 -6.82 20.72 3.29
C ASN A 86 -5.30 20.59 3.54
N ALA A 87 -4.92 19.92 4.62
CA ALA A 87 -3.52 19.70 4.95
C ALA A 87 -2.79 18.93 3.86
N ARG A 88 -1.50 19.26 3.69
CA ARG A 88 -0.61 18.59 2.74
C ARG A 88 -0.07 17.32 3.41
N LEU A 89 -0.15 16.18 2.73
CA LEU A 89 0.56 14.98 3.15
C LEU A 89 2.06 15.21 2.90
N ILE A 90 2.83 15.37 3.97
CA ILE A 90 4.24 15.73 3.89
C ILE A 90 5.17 14.55 4.12
N GLY A 91 4.71 13.46 4.72
CA GLY A 91 5.60 12.34 5.04
C GLY A 91 4.90 11.09 5.58
N ILE A 92 5.73 10.09 5.88
CA ILE A 92 5.35 8.89 6.61
C ILE A 92 6.37 8.61 7.71
N GLU A 93 5.91 7.97 8.77
CA GLU A 93 6.76 7.41 9.81
C GLU A 93 6.38 5.95 10.08
N TYR A 94 7.40 5.13 10.31
CA TYR A 94 7.25 3.82 10.94
C TYR A 94 7.86 3.86 12.32
N MET A 95 7.15 3.35 13.32
CA MET A 95 7.67 3.23 14.67
C MET A 95 7.70 1.77 15.09
N VAL A 96 8.81 1.33 15.65
CA VAL A 96 9.03 -0.06 16.05
C VAL A 96 9.52 -0.20 17.48
N SER A 97 9.14 -1.29 18.13
CA SER A 97 9.60 -1.57 19.50
C SER A 97 11.12 -1.77 19.56
N PRO A 98 11.74 -1.60 20.74
CA PRO A 98 13.16 -1.92 20.96
C PRO A 98 13.54 -3.33 20.51
N ARG A 99 12.62 -4.30 20.67
CA ARG A 99 12.81 -5.69 20.24
C ARG A 99 13.02 -5.78 18.73
N VAL A 100 12.13 -5.17 17.95
CA VAL A 100 12.24 -5.16 16.48
C VAL A 100 13.48 -4.36 16.06
N PHE A 101 13.69 -3.18 16.65
CA PHE A 101 14.85 -2.33 16.36
C PHE A 101 16.19 -3.07 16.56
N ALA A 102 16.31 -3.88 17.62
CA ALA A 102 17.52 -4.64 17.91
C ALA A 102 17.87 -5.67 16.82
N THR A 103 16.88 -6.16 16.06
CA THR A 103 17.09 -7.11 14.95
C THR A 103 17.57 -6.44 13.66
N LEU A 104 17.50 -5.11 13.58
CA LEU A 104 17.86 -4.38 12.37
C LEU A 104 19.39 -4.36 12.15
N PRO A 105 19.85 -4.41 10.87
CA PRO A 105 21.25 -4.17 10.51
C PRO A 105 21.80 -2.84 11.04
N ALA A 106 23.10 -2.79 11.31
CA ALA A 106 23.73 -1.63 11.95
C ALA A 106 23.64 -0.33 11.12
N ASP A 107 23.70 -0.45 9.80
CA ASP A 107 23.50 0.65 8.85
C ASP A 107 22.05 1.12 8.82
N GLU A 108 21.10 0.18 8.82
CA GLU A 108 19.67 0.50 8.87
C GLU A 108 19.30 1.24 10.17
N ARG A 109 19.80 0.79 11.33
CA ARG A 109 19.54 1.42 12.64
C ARG A 109 19.91 2.91 12.71
N ARG A 110 20.84 3.38 11.86
CA ARG A 110 21.25 4.80 11.81
C ARG A 110 20.16 5.71 11.25
N LEU A 111 19.18 5.15 10.54
CA LEU A 111 18.07 5.89 9.93
C LEU A 111 16.89 6.10 10.89
N TRP A 112 16.94 5.49 12.07
CA TRP A 112 15.86 5.53 13.05
C TRP A 112 16.17 6.54 14.14
N HIS A 113 15.15 7.04 14.82
CA HIS A 113 15.24 7.94 15.97
C HIS A 113 14.45 7.52 17.19
N THR A 114 14.74 8.14 18.34
CA THR A 114 14.09 7.83 19.62
C THR A 114 13.10 8.94 19.92
N HIS A 115 11.98 8.57 20.53
CA HIS A 115 10.94 9.49 20.95
C HIS A 115 11.09 9.94 22.42
N GLU A 116 12.14 9.49 23.13
CA GLU A 116 12.29 9.74 24.57
C GLU A 116 12.27 11.25 24.91
N PHE A 117 13.09 12.04 24.22
CA PHE A 117 13.20 13.46 24.53
C PHE A 117 11.91 14.21 24.20
N GLU A 118 11.30 13.95 23.05
CA GLU A 118 10.05 14.62 22.67
C GLU A 118 8.90 14.30 23.63
N VAL A 119 8.83 13.07 24.12
CA VAL A 119 7.85 12.66 25.12
C VAL A 119 8.14 13.37 26.44
N LYS A 120 9.35 13.23 26.98
CA LYS A 120 9.69 13.73 28.32
C LYS A 120 9.75 15.25 28.41
N SER A 121 10.05 15.94 27.31
CA SER A 121 10.05 17.41 27.25
C SER A 121 8.65 18.03 27.13
N GLY A 122 7.60 17.21 26.95
CA GLY A 122 6.25 17.72 26.67
C GLY A 122 6.07 18.23 25.23
N MET A 123 7.07 18.03 24.36
CA MET A 123 6.98 18.41 22.96
C MET A 123 5.98 17.54 22.20
N LEU A 124 6.01 16.22 22.37
CA LEU A 124 5.02 15.32 21.76
C LEU A 124 3.71 15.42 22.53
N ILE A 125 2.60 15.65 21.82
CA ILE A 125 1.26 15.69 22.43
C ILE A 125 0.26 14.90 21.61
N MET A 126 -0.82 14.50 22.27
CA MET A 126 -2.08 14.13 21.62
C MET A 126 -3.07 15.28 21.77
N PRO A 127 -3.44 15.99 20.69
CA PRO A 127 -4.45 17.04 20.76
C PRO A 127 -5.76 16.53 21.36
N ALA A 128 -6.30 17.28 22.33
CA ALA A 128 -7.48 16.85 23.08
C ALA A 128 -8.75 16.90 22.22
N PRO A 129 -9.55 15.81 22.18
CA PRO A 129 -10.84 15.83 21.51
C PRO A 129 -11.83 16.71 22.26
N THR A 130 -12.66 17.42 21.49
CA THR A 130 -13.69 18.31 22.03
C THR A 130 -14.67 17.55 22.93
N GLY A 131 -14.89 18.05 24.15
CA GLY A 131 -15.87 17.51 25.09
C GLY A 131 -15.35 16.41 26.02
N VAL A 132 -14.09 15.99 25.90
CA VAL A 132 -13.48 15.04 26.84
C VAL A 132 -12.91 15.78 28.07
N PRO A 133 -13.20 15.32 29.31
CA PRO A 133 -12.65 15.95 30.51
C PRO A 133 -11.12 15.96 30.52
N THR A 134 -10.52 17.11 30.83
CA THR A 134 -9.06 17.33 30.78
C THR A 134 -8.29 16.28 31.58
N ALA A 135 -8.74 15.93 32.79
CA ALA A 135 -8.04 14.95 33.63
C ALA A 135 -8.04 13.54 33.03
N ALA A 136 -9.16 13.13 32.42
CA ALA A 136 -9.27 11.82 31.76
C ALA A 136 -8.41 11.77 30.51
N TRP A 137 -8.42 12.85 29.70
CA TRP A 137 -7.55 12.93 28.52
C TRP A 137 -6.07 12.95 28.89
N GLU A 138 -5.69 13.69 29.93
CA GLU A 138 -4.30 13.74 30.38
C GLU A 138 -3.79 12.39 30.88
N ALA A 139 -4.63 11.59 31.54
CA ALA A 139 -4.27 10.24 31.95
C ALA A 139 -4.07 9.32 30.74
N ALA A 140 -5.00 9.35 29.77
CA ALA A 140 -4.90 8.56 28.55
C ALA A 140 -3.69 8.94 27.69
N GLU A 141 -3.45 10.24 27.50
CA GLU A 141 -2.28 10.73 26.79
C GLU A 141 -0.99 10.33 27.52
N THR A 142 -0.94 10.41 28.85
CA THR A 142 0.28 10.02 29.59
C THR A 142 0.58 8.53 29.43
N ALA A 143 -0.45 7.67 29.48
CA ALA A 143 -0.29 6.24 29.23
C ALA A 143 0.23 5.96 27.81
N GLU A 144 -0.32 6.63 26.80
CA GLU A 144 0.17 6.48 25.41
C GLU A 144 1.62 6.94 25.27
N MET A 145 2.02 7.98 26.01
CA MET A 145 3.39 8.50 26.02
C MET A 145 4.38 7.53 26.69
N GLU A 146 3.95 6.75 27.68
CA GLU A 146 4.75 5.66 28.26
C GLU A 146 5.06 4.59 27.21
N ASP A 147 4.10 4.28 26.34
CA ASP A 147 4.29 3.32 25.24
C ASP A 147 5.11 3.88 24.08
N ILE A 148 5.02 5.19 23.80
CA ILE A 148 5.77 5.84 22.72
C ILE A 148 7.22 6.15 23.10
N ALA A 149 7.50 6.56 24.35
CA ALA A 149 8.86 6.90 24.76
C ALA A 149 9.94 5.87 24.37
N PRO A 150 9.71 4.54 24.54
CA PRO A 150 10.73 3.53 24.22
C PRO A 150 10.85 3.15 22.75
N ILE A 151 9.88 3.46 21.89
CA ILE A 151 9.91 2.99 20.48
C ILE A 151 10.85 3.84 19.62
N TYR A 152 11.28 3.27 18.48
CA TYR A 152 12.16 3.91 17.52
C TYR A 152 11.40 4.29 16.24
N GLY A 153 11.57 5.51 15.74
CA GLY A 153 10.87 6.07 14.58
C GLY A 153 11.76 6.22 13.34
N LYS A 154 11.29 5.85 12.14
CA LYS A 154 11.96 6.14 10.87
C LYS A 154 11.03 6.98 10.02
N THR A 155 11.47 8.20 9.73
CA THR A 155 10.60 9.22 9.14
C THR A 155 11.19 9.78 7.86
N TYR A 156 10.36 9.85 6.82
CA TYR A 156 10.72 10.55 5.59
C TYR A 156 9.67 11.61 5.26
N HIS A 157 10.14 12.82 4.98
CA HIS A 157 9.31 13.87 4.39
C HIS A 157 9.50 13.91 2.88
N PHE A 158 8.40 13.90 2.15
CA PHE A 158 8.33 14.04 0.70
C PHE A 158 8.15 15.49 0.26
N TRP A 159 7.65 16.36 1.14
CA TRP A 159 7.38 17.77 0.84
C TRP A 159 8.03 18.69 1.88
N GLN A 160 8.98 19.53 1.44
CA GLN A 160 9.67 20.51 2.27
C GLN A 160 8.86 21.81 2.41
N VAL A 161 7.79 21.76 3.19
CA VAL A 161 6.84 22.88 3.32
C VAL A 161 7.43 24.15 3.94
N ASP A 162 8.51 24.03 4.71
CA ASP A 162 9.24 25.15 5.31
C ASP A 162 10.01 26.00 4.29
N ARG A 163 10.31 25.44 3.10
CA ARG A 163 10.88 26.21 1.97
C ARG A 163 9.85 27.03 1.22
N GLY A 164 8.56 26.80 1.47
CA GLY A 164 7.47 27.39 0.69
C GLY A 164 7.31 26.74 -0.69
N ASP A 165 7.86 25.55 -0.92
CA ASP A 165 7.72 24.86 -2.21
C ASP A 165 6.23 24.58 -2.49
N PRO A 166 5.73 24.91 -3.69
CA PRO A 166 4.30 24.86 -4.00
C PRO A 166 3.78 23.43 -4.25
N VAL A 167 4.67 22.48 -4.55
CA VAL A 167 4.39 21.04 -4.67
C VAL A 167 5.57 20.26 -4.07
N PRO A 168 5.48 18.95 -3.84
CA PRO A 168 6.62 18.14 -3.42
C PRO A 168 7.75 18.20 -4.45
N MET A 169 8.86 18.86 -4.10
CA MET A 169 10.02 19.02 -4.97
C MET A 169 11.26 18.36 -4.38
N GLY A 170 12.04 17.69 -5.24
CA GLY A 170 13.29 17.03 -4.86
C GLY A 170 13.10 15.65 -4.24
N PRO A 171 14.19 15.03 -3.74
CA PRO A 171 14.13 13.71 -3.15
C PRO A 171 13.53 13.74 -1.73
N PRO A 172 12.97 12.60 -1.25
CA PRO A 172 12.54 12.45 0.13
C PRO A 172 13.68 12.77 1.11
N GLN A 173 13.36 13.46 2.18
CA GLN A 173 14.29 13.89 3.21
C GLN A 173 14.14 12.99 4.43
N LEU A 174 15.25 12.43 4.93
CA LEU A 174 15.26 11.73 6.20
C LEU A 174 15.05 12.74 7.32
N MET A 175 14.08 12.45 8.19
CA MET A 175 13.74 13.27 9.33
C MET A 175 14.03 12.52 10.62
N GLY A 176 14.32 13.27 11.67
CA GLY A 176 14.33 12.78 13.04
C GLY A 176 13.45 13.64 13.95
N SER A 177 13.40 13.28 15.22
CA SER A 177 12.92 14.14 16.29
C SER A 177 14.09 14.75 17.06
N PHE A 178 13.82 15.84 17.78
CA PHE A 178 14.80 16.41 18.70
C PHE A 178 15.13 15.40 19.80
N THR A 179 16.42 15.29 20.13
CA THR A 179 16.89 14.35 21.16
C THR A 179 17.45 15.03 22.39
N SER A 180 17.56 16.37 22.37
CA SER A 180 18.08 17.18 23.47
C SER A 180 17.68 18.64 23.33
N ALA A 181 17.72 19.41 24.42
CA ALA A 181 17.41 20.84 24.39
C ALA A 181 18.40 21.62 23.51
N GLU A 182 19.68 21.21 23.48
CA GLU A 182 20.70 21.82 22.64
C GLU A 182 20.37 21.66 21.14
N SER A 183 19.80 20.50 20.75
CA SER A 183 19.36 20.30 19.37
C SER A 183 18.20 21.23 19.00
N VAL A 184 17.33 21.56 19.95
CA VAL A 184 16.26 22.56 19.76
C VAL A 184 16.86 23.95 19.59
N ASP A 185 17.86 24.32 20.39
CA ASP A 185 18.54 25.62 20.29
C ASP A 185 19.25 25.81 18.94
N VAL A 186 19.75 24.73 18.32
CA VAL A 186 20.32 24.79 16.96
C VAL A 186 19.26 25.17 15.93
N ALA A 187 18.06 24.59 16.03
CA ALA A 187 16.96 24.89 15.11
C ALA A 187 16.22 26.20 15.44
N ARG A 188 16.24 26.62 16.70
CA ARG A 188 15.58 27.84 17.22
C ARG A 188 16.51 28.61 18.16
N PRO A 189 17.53 29.30 17.62
CA PRO A 189 18.50 30.03 18.43
C PRO A 189 17.84 31.09 19.33
N GLY A 190 18.23 31.13 20.60
CA GLY A 190 17.83 32.18 21.55
C GLY A 190 16.45 32.00 22.20
N GLY A 191 15.71 30.93 21.91
CA GLY A 191 14.37 30.72 22.43
C GLY A 191 14.00 29.28 22.83
N GLY A 192 14.79 28.29 22.43
CA GLY A 192 14.64 26.89 22.81
C GLY A 192 13.23 26.32 22.59
N LEU A 193 12.83 25.37 23.45
CA LEU A 193 11.51 24.73 23.40
C LEU A 193 10.35 25.73 23.48
N LYS A 194 10.47 26.78 24.30
CA LYS A 194 9.40 27.77 24.45
C LYS A 194 9.14 28.51 23.13
N ALA A 195 10.17 28.88 22.40
CA ALA A 195 10.01 29.53 21.09
C ALA A 195 9.55 28.56 20.01
N LEU A 196 9.97 27.29 20.06
CA LEU A 196 9.49 26.27 19.13
C LEU A 196 8.00 25.97 19.31
N LEU A 197 7.56 25.83 20.57
CA LEU A 197 6.26 25.28 20.92
C LEU A 197 5.19 26.34 21.22
N GLY A 198 5.55 27.61 21.39
CA GLY A 198 4.62 28.65 21.85
C GLY A 198 3.34 28.76 21.02
N ASP A 199 3.46 28.88 19.69
CA ASP A 199 2.31 28.94 18.79
C ASP A 199 1.46 27.65 18.82
N ARG A 200 2.13 26.49 18.89
CA ARG A 200 1.47 25.19 18.99
C ARG A 200 0.68 25.07 20.30
N ASP A 201 1.31 25.39 21.41
CA ASP A 201 0.74 25.34 22.75
C ASP A 201 -0.50 26.26 22.84
N GLU A 202 -0.44 27.46 22.27
CA GLU A 202 -1.60 28.36 22.17
C GLU A 202 -2.72 27.74 21.33
N ARG A 203 -2.42 27.24 20.11
CA ARG A 203 -3.42 26.65 19.21
C ARG A 203 -4.13 25.44 19.80
N PHE A 204 -3.43 24.61 20.56
CA PHE A 204 -3.98 23.39 21.15
C PHE A 204 -4.41 23.55 22.61
N GLY A 205 -4.19 24.71 23.23
CA GLY A 205 -4.49 24.94 24.64
C GLY A 205 -3.66 24.05 25.58
N VAL A 206 -2.39 23.81 25.24
CA VAL A 206 -1.48 22.93 25.96
C VAL A 206 -0.37 23.74 26.64
N ASP A 207 0.18 23.20 27.72
CA ASP A 207 1.41 23.68 28.36
C ASP A 207 2.43 22.54 28.37
N HIS A 208 3.45 22.63 27.51
CA HIS A 208 4.48 21.60 27.40
C HIS A 208 5.26 21.39 28.71
N GLY A 209 5.51 22.43 29.51
CA GLY A 209 6.23 22.31 30.78
C GLY A 209 5.43 21.50 31.81
N ARG A 210 4.11 21.71 31.86
CA ARG A 210 3.19 20.91 32.67
C ARG A 210 3.14 19.46 32.21
N LYS A 211 3.16 19.22 30.89
CA LYS A 211 3.26 17.85 30.33
C LYS A 211 4.59 17.19 30.71
N ALA A 212 5.71 17.90 30.57
CA ALA A 212 7.04 17.42 30.94
C ALA A 212 7.07 16.97 32.40
N LYS A 213 6.59 17.83 33.32
CA LYS A 213 6.55 17.53 34.76
C LYS A 213 5.74 16.27 35.08
N LYS A 214 4.60 16.06 34.41
CA LYS A 214 3.80 14.85 34.59
C LYS A 214 4.49 13.58 34.08
N ARG A 215 5.38 13.72 33.10
CA ARG A 215 6.09 12.62 32.44
C ARG A 215 7.47 12.33 33.06
N GLU A 216 7.85 13.03 34.13
CA GLU A 216 9.08 12.76 34.90
C GLU A 216 9.15 11.31 35.42
N GLY A 217 7.99 10.69 35.68
CA GLY A 217 7.89 9.30 36.12
C GLY A 217 8.10 8.26 35.02
N ILE A 218 8.14 8.65 33.74
CA ILE A 218 8.40 7.73 32.64
C ILE A 218 9.84 7.24 32.73
N GLY A 219 10.03 5.93 32.86
CA GLY A 219 11.32 5.28 33.04
C GLY A 219 12.38 5.69 32.01
N ALA A 220 13.65 5.53 32.36
CA ALA A 220 14.75 5.73 31.41
C ALA A 220 14.59 4.74 30.24
N VAL A 221 14.67 5.25 29.01
CA VAL A 221 14.64 4.40 27.83
C VAL A 221 16.04 3.84 27.60
N GLU A 222 16.16 2.51 27.51
CA GLU A 222 17.44 1.88 27.18
C GLU A 222 17.85 2.28 25.76
N LYS A 223 18.84 3.17 25.67
CA LYS A 223 19.41 3.60 24.39
C LYS A 223 20.33 2.50 23.89
N HIS A 224 20.01 1.92 22.73
CA HIS A 224 20.89 0.95 22.11
C HIS A 224 22.29 1.58 21.90
N PRO A 225 23.40 0.88 22.23
CA PRO A 225 24.75 1.45 22.28
C PRO A 225 25.26 2.04 20.95
N GLY A 226 24.61 1.71 19.83
CA GLY A 226 24.86 2.33 18.53
C GLY A 226 24.22 3.73 18.33
N ARG A 227 23.67 4.35 19.38
CA ARG A 227 22.90 5.60 19.26
C ARG A 227 23.11 6.56 20.45
N SER A 228 24.27 7.20 20.49
CA SER A 228 24.55 8.37 21.32
C SER A 228 24.57 9.64 20.45
N CYS A 229 23.72 10.61 20.78
CA CYS A 229 23.78 12.04 20.43
C CYS A 229 23.99 12.47 18.94
N PRO A 230 23.17 13.40 18.39
CA PRO A 230 23.35 13.95 17.03
C PRO A 230 24.68 14.69 16.79
N ARG A 231 25.40 15.10 17.84
CA ARG A 231 26.62 15.91 17.69
C ARG A 231 27.83 15.12 17.17
N ASP A 232 27.91 13.82 17.42
CA ASP A 232 29.14 13.05 17.16
C ASP A 232 29.19 12.38 15.78
N LEU A 233 28.17 12.57 14.92
CA LEU A 233 28.05 11.80 13.67
C LEU A 233 27.73 12.59 12.40
N TRP A 234 27.53 13.91 12.45
CA TRP A 234 26.96 14.66 11.31
C TRP A 234 27.85 15.68 10.53
N PRO A 235 29.20 15.61 10.49
CA PRO A 235 29.90 16.32 9.38
C PRO A 235 30.52 15.42 8.31
N SER A 236 30.63 14.10 8.50
CA SER A 236 31.43 13.25 7.58
C SER A 236 30.69 12.11 6.90
N ASN A 237 29.43 11.83 7.22
CA ASN A 237 28.79 10.58 6.82
C ASN A 237 27.80 10.70 5.64
N LEU A 238 27.77 11.82 4.93
CA LEU A 238 27.02 11.93 3.67
C LEU A 238 27.63 11.12 2.51
N GLN A 239 28.87 10.62 2.66
CA GLN A 239 29.37 9.59 1.76
C GLN A 239 28.67 8.24 1.99
N ALA A 240 28.11 7.99 3.18
CA ALA A 240 27.40 6.75 3.47
C ALA A 240 25.98 6.74 2.89
N SER A 241 25.23 7.86 2.89
CA SER A 241 23.89 7.90 2.26
C SER A 241 23.93 7.78 0.73
N LYS A 242 24.99 8.29 0.08
CA LYS A 242 25.32 7.97 -1.33
C LYS A 242 25.79 6.52 -1.54
N GLN A 243 26.25 5.83 -0.48
CA GLN A 243 26.66 4.43 -0.49
C GLN A 243 25.59 3.45 0.01
N LEU A 244 24.44 3.92 0.51
CA LEU A 244 23.23 3.13 0.73
C LEU A 244 22.53 2.84 -0.61
N GLN A 245 23.33 2.44 -1.60
CA GLN A 245 22.86 1.49 -2.59
C GLN A 245 23.01 0.11 -1.94
N PRO A 246 21.99 -0.75 -2.01
CA PRO A 246 22.09 -2.10 -1.45
C PRO A 246 23.38 -2.77 -1.96
N ARG A 247 24.33 -3.04 -1.06
CA ARG A 247 25.52 -3.84 -1.37
C ARG A 247 25.07 -5.28 -1.57
N TYR A 248 24.57 -5.58 -2.76
CA TYR A 248 24.38 -6.94 -3.18
C TYR A 248 25.77 -7.61 -3.28
N PRO A 249 26.02 -8.75 -2.64
CA PRO A 249 27.31 -9.46 -2.74
C PRO A 249 27.68 -9.81 -4.20
N MET A 250 26.67 -9.85 -5.08
CA MET A 250 26.83 -9.93 -6.54
C MET A 250 27.62 -8.76 -7.14
N GLU A 251 27.57 -7.55 -6.60
CA GLU A 251 28.26 -6.38 -7.18
C GLU A 251 29.79 -6.49 -7.09
N HIS A 252 30.34 -7.04 -6.01
CA HIS A 252 31.80 -7.21 -5.90
C HIS A 252 32.32 -8.28 -6.86
N LEU A 253 31.54 -9.36 -7.03
CA LEU A 253 31.78 -10.39 -8.03
C LEU A 253 31.65 -9.84 -9.46
N PHE A 254 30.60 -9.07 -9.75
CA PHE A 254 30.39 -8.43 -11.05
C PHE A 254 31.47 -7.39 -11.36
N ARG A 255 31.81 -6.50 -10.42
CA ARG A 255 32.83 -5.46 -10.63
C ARG A 255 34.24 -6.05 -10.73
N SER A 256 34.55 -7.11 -10.00
CA SER A 256 35.81 -7.86 -10.14
C SER A 256 35.87 -8.57 -11.50
N ALA A 257 34.79 -9.28 -11.88
CA ALA A 257 34.68 -9.94 -13.18
C ALA A 257 34.76 -8.93 -14.35
N LEU A 258 34.10 -7.77 -14.24
CA LEU A 258 34.11 -6.71 -15.25
C LEU A 258 35.47 -6.01 -15.35
N ARG A 259 36.20 -5.84 -14.24
CA ARG A 259 37.56 -5.25 -14.24
C ARG A 259 38.60 -6.12 -14.95
N HIS A 260 38.38 -7.44 -15.00
CA HIS A 260 39.23 -8.39 -15.72
C HIS A 260 38.66 -8.79 -17.10
N SER A 261 37.49 -8.28 -17.47
CA SER A 261 36.83 -8.58 -18.73
C SER A 261 37.18 -7.54 -19.80
N SER A 262 37.49 -8.00 -21.01
CA SER A 262 37.68 -7.09 -22.14
C SER A 262 36.37 -6.37 -22.51
N ALA A 263 36.45 -5.17 -23.09
CA ALA A 263 35.28 -4.43 -23.56
C ALA A 263 34.38 -5.27 -24.49
N SER A 264 34.98 -6.19 -25.25
CA SER A 264 34.27 -7.15 -26.11
C SER A 264 33.46 -8.20 -25.33
N ALA A 265 33.93 -8.62 -24.15
CA ALA A 265 33.20 -9.53 -23.29
C ALA A 265 31.99 -8.85 -22.62
N ILE A 266 32.16 -7.59 -22.22
CA ILE A 266 31.09 -6.76 -21.63
C ILE A 266 29.99 -6.50 -22.67
N ALA A 267 30.37 -6.13 -23.90
CA ALA A 267 29.42 -5.89 -24.99
C ALA A 267 28.62 -7.17 -25.34
N ARG A 268 29.27 -8.33 -25.37
CA ARG A 268 28.59 -9.62 -25.61
C ARG A 268 27.62 -9.98 -24.49
N LEU A 269 28.02 -9.78 -23.23
CA LEU A 269 27.14 -10.04 -22.08
C LEU A 269 25.90 -9.12 -22.11
N ALA A 270 26.10 -7.83 -22.42
CA ALA A 270 25.01 -6.87 -22.53
C ALA A 270 24.05 -7.23 -23.67
N LEU A 271 24.57 -7.59 -24.84
CA LEU A 271 23.75 -8.00 -25.99
C LEU A 271 22.96 -9.29 -25.69
N ASN A 272 23.61 -10.29 -25.09
CA ASN A 272 22.95 -11.52 -24.68
C ASN A 272 21.89 -11.27 -23.61
N GLY A 273 22.19 -10.43 -22.62
CA GLY A 273 21.23 -10.03 -21.59
C GLY A 273 20.00 -9.34 -22.16
N ALA A 274 20.20 -8.40 -23.09
CA ALA A 274 19.10 -7.75 -23.81
C ALA A 274 18.28 -8.76 -24.63
N GLY A 275 18.96 -9.69 -25.33
CA GLY A 275 18.30 -10.76 -26.07
C GLY A 275 17.44 -11.66 -25.19
N VAL A 276 17.96 -12.09 -24.03
CA VAL A 276 17.21 -12.89 -23.04
C VAL A 276 16.03 -12.11 -22.49
N PHE A 277 16.21 -10.84 -22.14
CA PHE A 277 15.10 -10.00 -21.65
C PHE A 277 13.99 -9.87 -22.70
N CYS A 278 14.33 -9.55 -23.95
CA CYS A 278 13.37 -9.49 -25.04
C CYS A 278 12.66 -10.84 -25.25
N ALA A 279 13.40 -11.95 -25.21
CA ALA A 279 12.82 -13.29 -25.32
C ALA A 279 11.84 -13.57 -24.17
N CYS A 280 12.21 -13.26 -22.92
CA CYS A 280 11.33 -13.42 -21.76
C CYS A 280 10.06 -12.57 -21.87
N THR A 281 10.18 -11.32 -22.31
CA THR A 281 9.03 -10.42 -22.53
C THR A 281 8.12 -10.97 -23.63
N LEU A 282 8.67 -11.43 -24.76
CA LEU A 282 7.88 -12.03 -25.83
C LEU A 282 7.17 -13.32 -25.37
N VAL A 283 7.84 -14.15 -24.57
CA VAL A 283 7.24 -15.35 -23.97
C VAL A 283 6.10 -14.96 -23.01
N TRP A 284 6.32 -13.96 -22.15
CA TRP A 284 5.32 -13.48 -21.19
C TRP A 284 4.15 -12.76 -21.85
N GLU A 285 4.35 -12.06 -22.97
CA GLU A 285 3.27 -11.38 -23.68
C GLU A 285 2.48 -12.34 -24.58
N HIS A 286 3.14 -13.26 -25.26
CA HIS A 286 2.51 -14.05 -26.32
C HIS A 286 2.25 -15.52 -26.00
N LEU A 287 2.97 -16.12 -25.04
CA LEU A 287 2.83 -17.56 -24.77
C LEU A 287 2.14 -17.84 -23.44
N VAL A 288 2.56 -17.19 -22.35
CA VAL A 288 2.10 -17.53 -21.00
C VAL A 288 1.88 -16.28 -20.15
N THR A 289 0.89 -16.33 -19.26
CA THR A 289 0.72 -15.33 -18.19
C THR A 289 0.22 -16.00 -16.94
N VAL A 290 0.52 -15.37 -15.81
CA VAL A 290 -0.02 -15.77 -14.51
C VAL A 290 -0.98 -14.69 -14.03
N GLN A 291 -2.16 -15.07 -13.52
CA GLN A 291 -3.11 -14.13 -12.93
C GLN A 291 -3.74 -14.65 -11.65
N LEU A 292 -4.03 -13.73 -10.73
CA LEU A 292 -4.80 -13.99 -9.54
C LEU A 292 -6.27 -14.26 -9.89
N SER A 293 -6.83 -15.32 -9.32
CA SER A 293 -8.25 -15.66 -9.40
C SER A 293 -8.98 -15.19 -8.16
N GLU A 294 -10.07 -14.45 -8.38
CA GLU A 294 -10.98 -14.00 -7.33
C GLU A 294 -12.43 -14.29 -7.73
N GLY A 295 -13.19 -14.86 -6.81
CA GLY A 295 -14.61 -15.16 -6.95
C GLY A 295 -14.93 -16.65 -6.77
N PRO A 296 -16.14 -16.99 -6.25
CA PRO A 296 -16.52 -18.36 -5.92
C PRO A 296 -16.92 -19.22 -7.13
N SER A 297 -17.04 -18.65 -8.32
CA SER A 297 -17.72 -19.27 -9.47
C SER A 297 -17.07 -20.54 -10.03
N MET A 298 -15.77 -20.75 -9.79
CA MET A 298 -15.03 -21.95 -10.23
C MET A 298 -14.71 -22.90 -9.07
N TYR A 299 -15.31 -22.70 -7.90
CA TYR A 299 -15.17 -23.64 -6.79
C TYR A 299 -15.86 -24.98 -7.12
N PRO A 300 -15.28 -26.16 -6.81
CA PRO A 300 -14.05 -26.37 -6.04
C PRO A 300 -12.74 -26.36 -6.85
N THR A 301 -12.79 -26.27 -8.19
CA THR A 301 -11.60 -26.28 -9.05
C THR A 301 -10.62 -25.18 -8.69
N PHE A 302 -11.11 -23.96 -8.42
CA PHE A 302 -10.32 -22.86 -7.88
C PHE A 302 -10.88 -22.36 -6.55
N SER A 303 -9.99 -21.99 -5.63
CA SER A 303 -10.35 -21.35 -4.37
C SER A 303 -11.02 -19.99 -4.63
N PRO A 304 -11.98 -19.55 -3.80
CA PRO A 304 -12.65 -18.27 -4.02
C PRO A 304 -11.73 -17.04 -4.00
N ARG A 305 -10.54 -17.14 -3.39
CA ARG A 305 -9.50 -16.11 -3.36
C ARG A 305 -8.11 -16.75 -3.28
N GLY A 306 -7.11 -16.08 -3.83
CA GLY A 306 -5.69 -16.38 -3.57
C GLY A 306 -5.01 -17.39 -4.50
N ASP A 307 -5.73 -17.97 -5.46
CA ASP A 307 -5.15 -18.89 -6.44
C ASP A 307 -4.50 -18.10 -7.60
N TYR A 308 -3.23 -18.38 -7.93
CA TYR A 308 -2.63 -17.88 -9.17
C TYR A 308 -2.70 -18.94 -10.26
N LEU A 309 -3.24 -18.55 -11.40
CA LEU A 309 -3.56 -19.41 -12.53
C LEU A 309 -2.60 -19.15 -13.69
N LEU A 310 -1.97 -20.20 -14.19
CA LEU A 310 -1.17 -20.18 -15.41
C LEU A 310 -2.09 -20.29 -16.63
N ILE A 311 -2.01 -19.30 -17.50
CA ILE A 311 -2.84 -19.18 -18.70
C ILE A 311 -1.93 -19.29 -19.93
N SER A 312 -2.23 -20.26 -20.78
CA SER A 312 -1.61 -20.42 -22.09
C SER A 312 -2.32 -19.56 -23.13
N ARG A 313 -1.62 -18.55 -23.65
CA ARG A 313 -2.11 -17.64 -24.70
C ARG A 313 -2.01 -18.22 -26.11
N ILE A 314 -1.38 -19.39 -26.27
CA ILE A 314 -1.42 -20.15 -27.53
C ILE A 314 -2.87 -20.47 -27.91
N HIS A 315 -3.75 -20.62 -26.91
CA HIS A 315 -5.18 -20.86 -27.08
C HIS A 315 -6.04 -19.58 -27.15
N ARG A 316 -5.43 -18.40 -27.39
CA ARG A 316 -6.19 -17.16 -27.63
C ARG A 316 -7.13 -17.33 -28.82
N ASN A 317 -8.23 -16.59 -28.81
CA ASN A 317 -9.30 -16.69 -29.80
C ASN A 317 -9.91 -18.10 -29.90
N GLY A 318 -9.75 -18.92 -28.86
CA GLY A 318 -10.29 -20.28 -28.79
C GLY A 318 -9.55 -21.33 -29.63
N HIS A 319 -8.31 -21.08 -30.04
CA HIS A 319 -7.53 -22.08 -30.79
C HIS A 319 -7.24 -23.32 -29.93
N GLY A 320 -7.62 -24.51 -30.40
CA GLY A 320 -7.29 -25.79 -29.74
C GLY A 320 -7.86 -25.95 -28.32
N ILE A 321 -8.96 -25.27 -28.00
CA ILE A 321 -9.75 -25.55 -26.80
C ILE A 321 -10.81 -26.61 -27.12
N GLY A 322 -11.21 -27.39 -26.13
CA GLY A 322 -12.30 -28.36 -26.25
C GLY A 322 -13.21 -28.38 -25.03
N VAL A 323 -14.26 -29.21 -25.11
CA VAL A 323 -15.19 -29.42 -23.99
C VAL A 323 -14.43 -29.87 -22.76
N GLY A 324 -14.74 -29.22 -21.63
CA GLY A 324 -14.13 -29.47 -20.33
C GLY A 324 -12.87 -28.65 -20.05
N ASP A 325 -12.32 -27.95 -21.03
CA ASP A 325 -11.24 -27.00 -20.79
C ASP A 325 -11.73 -25.79 -19.98
N VAL A 326 -10.82 -25.19 -19.22
CA VAL A 326 -11.10 -23.93 -18.52
C VAL A 326 -10.42 -22.80 -19.28
N VAL A 327 -11.17 -21.75 -19.58
CA VAL A 327 -10.70 -20.61 -20.38
C VAL A 327 -10.82 -19.30 -19.61
N ARG A 328 -9.89 -18.39 -19.89
CA ARG A 328 -10.00 -16.98 -19.53
C ARG A 328 -10.54 -16.20 -20.72
N PHE A 329 -11.54 -15.36 -20.50
CA PHE A 329 -12.14 -14.54 -21.54
C PHE A 329 -12.48 -13.13 -21.03
N ASN A 330 -12.61 -12.18 -21.96
CA ASN A 330 -13.17 -10.86 -21.71
C ASN A 330 -14.69 -10.98 -21.56
N HIS A 331 -15.25 -10.44 -20.48
CA HIS A 331 -16.69 -10.54 -20.22
C HIS A 331 -17.47 -9.79 -21.32
N PRO A 332 -18.49 -10.40 -21.96
CA PRO A 332 -19.18 -9.80 -23.10
C PRO A 332 -19.98 -8.53 -22.72
N THR A 333 -20.50 -8.47 -21.50
CA THR A 333 -21.30 -7.34 -21.00
C THR A 333 -20.51 -6.23 -20.30
N PHE A 334 -19.36 -6.55 -19.68
CA PHE A 334 -18.65 -5.62 -18.79
C PHE A 334 -17.21 -5.43 -19.29
N LEU A 335 -16.95 -4.25 -19.87
CA LEU A 335 -15.63 -3.90 -20.40
C LEU A 335 -14.58 -3.87 -19.29
N GLY A 336 -13.40 -4.42 -19.58
CA GLY A 336 -12.28 -4.50 -18.62
C GLY A 336 -12.41 -5.61 -17.57
N VAL A 337 -13.52 -6.35 -17.56
CA VAL A 337 -13.71 -7.50 -16.66
C VAL A 337 -13.33 -8.79 -17.38
N HIS A 338 -12.60 -9.67 -16.68
CA HIS A 338 -12.23 -10.99 -17.17
C HIS A 338 -12.92 -12.08 -16.36
N GLY A 339 -13.33 -13.14 -17.04
CA GLY A 339 -13.94 -14.32 -16.43
C GLY A 339 -13.08 -15.57 -16.63
N ALA A 340 -13.17 -16.50 -15.68
CA ALA A 340 -12.70 -17.88 -15.83
C ALA A 340 -13.92 -18.81 -15.77
N LYS A 341 -14.08 -19.65 -16.80
CA LYS A 341 -15.21 -20.59 -16.94
C LYS A 341 -14.77 -21.86 -17.68
N ARG A 342 -15.47 -22.96 -17.45
CA ARG A 342 -15.31 -24.22 -18.17
C ARG A 342 -16.13 -24.22 -19.46
N VAL A 343 -15.56 -24.76 -20.52
CA VAL A 343 -16.23 -24.99 -21.80
C VAL A 343 -17.18 -26.17 -21.65
N LEU A 344 -18.48 -25.94 -21.79
CA LEU A 344 -19.49 -27.00 -21.82
C LEU A 344 -19.87 -27.42 -23.24
N GLY A 345 -19.82 -26.49 -24.20
CA GLY A 345 -20.15 -26.76 -25.60
C GLY A 345 -19.31 -25.95 -26.56
N MET A 346 -18.92 -26.58 -27.65
CA MET A 346 -18.19 -26.03 -28.80
C MET A 346 -19.17 -25.62 -29.91
N PRO A 347 -18.73 -24.87 -30.94
CA PRO A 347 -19.56 -24.56 -32.10
C PRO A 347 -20.29 -25.79 -32.66
N GLY A 348 -21.61 -25.68 -32.83
CA GLY A 348 -22.47 -26.75 -33.33
C GLY A 348 -23.03 -27.70 -32.27
N ASP A 349 -22.45 -27.75 -31.06
CA ASP A 349 -22.94 -28.59 -29.96
C ASP A 349 -24.32 -28.15 -29.48
N PHE A 350 -25.11 -29.09 -28.99
CA PHE A 350 -26.37 -28.84 -28.29
C PHE A 350 -26.15 -28.91 -26.78
N VAL A 351 -26.47 -27.84 -26.07
CA VAL A 351 -26.30 -27.72 -24.62
C VAL A 351 -27.64 -27.44 -23.97
N CYS A 352 -27.96 -28.16 -22.89
CA CYS A 352 -29.11 -27.83 -22.04
C CYS A 352 -28.78 -26.57 -21.23
N ARG A 353 -29.53 -25.51 -21.46
CA ARG A 353 -29.44 -24.29 -20.65
C ARG A 353 -30.33 -24.46 -19.41
N ASP A 354 -29.72 -25.01 -18.37
CA ASP A 354 -30.38 -25.16 -17.07
C ASP A 354 -30.68 -23.80 -16.41
N GLN A 355 -31.65 -23.79 -15.50
CA GLN A 355 -32.02 -22.60 -14.74
C GLN A 355 -30.82 -22.11 -13.90
N PRO A 356 -30.37 -20.85 -14.08
CA PRO A 356 -29.43 -20.25 -13.15
C PRO A 356 -30.15 -20.01 -11.81
N PHE A 357 -29.56 -20.50 -10.71
CA PHE A 357 -30.13 -20.39 -9.35
C PHE A 357 -30.41 -18.95 -8.88
N SER A 358 -29.90 -17.91 -9.58
CA SER A 358 -29.90 -16.52 -9.12
C SER A 358 -30.77 -15.54 -9.91
N MET A 359 -31.51 -15.94 -10.97
CA MET A 359 -32.42 -15.03 -11.71
C MET A 359 -33.60 -15.78 -12.34
N GLU A 360 -34.74 -15.09 -12.52
CA GLU A 360 -35.92 -15.54 -13.29
C GLU A 360 -35.67 -15.62 -14.82
N VAL A 361 -34.49 -16.07 -15.26
CA VAL A 361 -34.14 -16.25 -16.67
C VAL A 361 -34.16 -17.75 -16.99
N GLY A 362 -35.10 -18.17 -17.83
CA GLY A 362 -35.32 -19.57 -18.21
C GLY A 362 -36.33 -20.24 -17.28
N LYS A 363 -37.63 -20.10 -17.57
CA LYS A 363 -38.69 -20.79 -16.80
C LYS A 363 -38.70 -22.30 -17.04
N GLU A 364 -38.09 -22.78 -18.12
CA GLU A 364 -37.99 -24.18 -18.50
C GLU A 364 -36.58 -24.48 -19.05
N PRO A 365 -36.05 -25.70 -18.85
CA PRO A 365 -34.81 -26.13 -19.50
C PRO A 365 -34.97 -26.04 -21.02
N ASP A 366 -34.04 -25.34 -21.65
CA ASP A 366 -34.07 -25.05 -23.09
C ASP A 366 -32.79 -25.55 -23.74
N MET A 367 -32.93 -26.27 -24.84
CA MET A 367 -31.79 -26.79 -25.60
C MET A 367 -31.34 -25.74 -26.60
N ILE A 368 -30.11 -25.24 -26.42
CA ILE A 368 -29.50 -24.28 -27.34
C ILE A 368 -28.41 -24.96 -28.16
N GLN A 369 -28.44 -24.75 -29.48
CA GLN A 369 -27.29 -25.04 -30.32
C GLN A 369 -26.29 -23.89 -30.20
N VAL A 370 -25.04 -24.20 -29.87
CA VAL A 370 -23.96 -23.22 -29.78
C VAL A 370 -23.66 -22.67 -31.18
N PRO A 371 -23.83 -21.35 -31.42
CA PRO A 371 -23.58 -20.77 -32.74
C PRO A 371 -22.14 -20.94 -33.20
N GLU A 372 -21.94 -20.92 -34.52
CA GLU A 372 -20.60 -20.90 -35.09
C GLU A 372 -19.74 -19.75 -34.53
N GLY A 373 -18.48 -20.04 -34.25
CA GLY A 373 -17.54 -19.10 -33.64
C GLY A 373 -17.81 -18.73 -32.17
N HIS A 374 -18.73 -19.42 -31.49
CA HIS A 374 -19.04 -19.23 -30.07
C HIS A 374 -18.76 -20.48 -29.24
N VAL A 375 -18.64 -20.30 -27.93
CA VAL A 375 -18.56 -21.39 -26.94
C VAL A 375 -19.59 -21.18 -25.84
N PHE A 376 -20.11 -22.27 -25.30
CA PHE A 376 -20.95 -22.22 -24.10
C PHE A 376 -20.08 -22.42 -22.86
N LEU A 377 -20.07 -21.42 -21.98
CA LEU A 377 -19.21 -21.38 -20.81
C LEU A 377 -20.02 -21.47 -19.51
N ALA A 378 -19.59 -22.29 -18.56
CA ALA A 378 -20.20 -22.39 -17.23
C ALA A 378 -19.15 -22.44 -16.11
N GLY A 379 -19.53 -21.96 -14.93
CA GLY A 379 -18.69 -22.10 -13.74
C GLY A 379 -18.96 -23.43 -13.03
N ASP A 380 -17.93 -24.01 -12.43
CA ASP A 380 -18.05 -25.27 -11.70
C ASP A 380 -18.93 -25.11 -10.43
N ASN A 381 -18.99 -23.90 -9.86
CA ASN A 381 -19.92 -23.57 -8.78
C ASN A 381 -21.24 -23.05 -9.36
N LEU A 382 -22.06 -23.97 -9.88
CA LEU A 382 -23.28 -23.64 -10.65
C LEU A 382 -24.19 -22.60 -9.97
N PRO A 383 -24.47 -22.63 -8.65
CA PRO A 383 -25.34 -21.65 -8.00
C PRO A 383 -24.72 -20.24 -7.87
N TRP A 384 -23.39 -20.15 -7.88
CA TRP A 384 -22.64 -18.92 -7.68
C TRP A 384 -21.87 -18.48 -8.92
N SER A 385 -22.32 -18.92 -10.10
CA SER A 385 -21.71 -18.62 -11.38
C SER A 385 -22.66 -17.80 -12.25
N ARG A 386 -22.20 -16.60 -12.63
CA ARG A 386 -22.78 -15.83 -13.73
C ARG A 386 -22.06 -16.21 -15.01
N ASP A 387 -22.76 -16.89 -15.91
CA ASP A 387 -22.14 -17.53 -17.08
C ASP A 387 -23.04 -17.55 -18.32
N SER A 388 -22.76 -18.42 -19.31
CA SER A 388 -23.54 -18.46 -20.56
C SER A 388 -25.02 -18.75 -20.35
N ARG A 389 -25.43 -19.29 -19.19
CA ARG A 389 -26.85 -19.40 -18.82
C ARG A 389 -27.51 -18.02 -18.67
N ASN A 390 -26.75 -17.01 -18.24
CA ASN A 390 -27.25 -15.66 -18.01
C ASN A 390 -27.13 -14.74 -19.23
N TYR A 391 -26.01 -14.82 -19.97
CA TYR A 391 -25.70 -13.90 -21.07
C TYR A 391 -25.53 -14.57 -22.43
N GLY A 392 -25.74 -15.88 -22.53
CA GLY A 392 -25.65 -16.65 -23.78
C GLY A 392 -24.24 -17.13 -24.12
N PRO A 393 -24.10 -17.85 -25.25
CA PRO A 393 -22.80 -18.28 -25.78
C PRO A 393 -21.83 -17.11 -25.98
N VAL A 394 -20.55 -17.35 -25.72
CA VAL A 394 -19.49 -16.32 -25.75
C VAL A 394 -18.69 -16.43 -27.05
N PRO A 395 -18.48 -15.33 -27.80
CA PRO A 395 -17.63 -15.35 -28.98
C PRO A 395 -16.21 -15.83 -28.65
N MET A 396 -15.68 -16.77 -29.43
CA MET A 396 -14.33 -17.31 -29.21
C MET A 396 -13.24 -16.23 -29.28
N GLY A 397 -13.47 -15.15 -30.03
CA GLY A 397 -12.57 -13.99 -30.08
C GLY A 397 -12.40 -13.24 -28.75
N LEU A 398 -13.29 -13.46 -27.77
CA LEU A 398 -13.12 -12.90 -26.42
C LEU A 398 -12.20 -13.76 -25.54
N ILE A 399 -11.84 -14.97 -25.96
CA ILE A 399 -10.97 -15.88 -25.21
C ILE A 399 -9.53 -15.40 -25.28
N ASN A 400 -8.94 -15.09 -24.12
CA ASN A 400 -7.56 -14.64 -24.03
C ASN A 400 -6.57 -15.81 -23.90
N GLY A 401 -7.03 -16.98 -23.46
CA GLY A 401 -6.21 -18.18 -23.33
C GLY A 401 -6.86 -19.28 -22.49
N LYS A 402 -6.22 -20.45 -22.48
CA LYS A 402 -6.62 -21.62 -21.71
C LYS A 402 -5.91 -21.62 -20.36
N ILE A 403 -6.65 -21.85 -19.29
CA ILE A 403 -6.10 -22.02 -17.95
C ILE A 403 -5.61 -23.45 -17.81
N VAL A 404 -4.29 -23.62 -17.65
CA VAL A 404 -3.64 -24.94 -17.70
C VAL A 404 -3.20 -25.45 -16.33
N ALA A 405 -2.92 -24.56 -15.38
CA ALA A 405 -2.49 -24.97 -14.04
C ALA A 405 -2.81 -23.90 -12.98
N ARG A 406 -2.98 -24.34 -11.73
CA ARG A 406 -2.81 -23.52 -10.55
C ARG A 406 -1.35 -23.59 -10.11
N VAL A 407 -0.68 -22.45 -10.06
CA VAL A 407 0.77 -22.34 -9.75
C VAL A 407 1.06 -21.74 -8.37
N TRP A 408 0.04 -21.21 -7.69
CA TRP A 408 0.11 -20.75 -6.30
C TRP A 408 -1.26 -20.88 -5.63
N PRO A 409 -1.36 -21.18 -4.31
CA PRO A 409 -0.26 -21.44 -3.38
C PRO A 409 0.46 -22.79 -3.61
N PRO A 410 1.73 -22.96 -3.15
CA PRO A 410 2.52 -24.16 -3.43
C PRO A 410 1.84 -25.46 -2.96
N SER A 411 1.13 -25.40 -1.83
CA SER A 411 0.39 -26.53 -1.26
C SER A 411 -0.76 -27.04 -2.12
N LYS A 412 -1.14 -26.28 -3.15
CA LYS A 412 -2.27 -26.57 -4.03
C LYS A 412 -1.87 -26.64 -5.50
N MET A 413 -0.58 -26.60 -5.85
CA MET A 413 -0.16 -26.59 -7.25
C MET A 413 -0.64 -27.83 -8.01
N GLU A 414 -1.39 -27.62 -9.09
CA GLU A 414 -1.90 -28.73 -9.90
C GLU A 414 -2.23 -28.29 -11.33
N TRP A 415 -2.16 -29.24 -12.27
CA TRP A 415 -2.65 -29.05 -13.63
C TRP A 415 -4.17 -29.10 -13.65
N VAL A 416 -4.80 -28.17 -14.36
CA VAL A 416 -6.25 -28.16 -14.55
C VAL A 416 -6.63 -29.30 -15.47
N ARG A 417 -7.46 -30.21 -14.95
CA ARG A 417 -7.95 -31.38 -15.69
C ARG A 417 -9.38 -31.16 -16.18
N ASN A 418 -9.71 -31.89 -17.24
CA ASN A 418 -11.10 -32.04 -17.64
C ASN A 418 -11.81 -32.94 -16.62
N THR A 419 -12.84 -32.41 -15.97
CA THR A 419 -13.67 -33.13 -14.99
C THR A 419 -15.01 -33.59 -15.57
N MET A 420 -15.30 -33.26 -16.82
CA MET A 420 -16.52 -33.67 -17.50
C MET A 420 -16.45 -35.16 -17.84
N GLN A 421 -17.55 -35.87 -17.58
CA GLN A 421 -17.72 -37.26 -17.97
C GLN A 421 -18.78 -37.33 -19.08
N PRO A 422 -18.64 -38.23 -20.07
CA PRO A 422 -19.72 -38.51 -21.00
C PRO A 422 -20.99 -38.90 -20.24
N ALA A 423 -22.13 -38.39 -20.67
CA ALA A 423 -23.41 -38.79 -20.11
C ALA A 423 -23.64 -40.28 -20.40
N GLN A 424 -23.87 -41.07 -19.35
CA GLN A 424 -24.40 -42.42 -19.50
C GLN A 424 -25.90 -42.30 -19.70
N LEU A 425 -26.31 -42.33 -20.97
CA LEU A 425 -27.71 -42.43 -21.32
C LEU A 425 -28.03 -43.93 -21.39
N ASP A 426 -28.97 -44.38 -20.56
CA ASP A 426 -29.56 -45.70 -20.74
C ASP A 426 -30.30 -45.70 -22.08
N VAL A 427 -29.70 -46.31 -23.10
CA VAL A 427 -30.25 -46.39 -24.47
C VAL A 427 -31.34 -47.45 -24.55
#